data_AF-A0A635R8L1-F1
#
_entry.id   AF-A0A635R8L1-F1
#
_cell.length_a   1.000
_cell.length_b   1.000
_cell.length_c   1.000
_cell.angle_alpha   90.00
_cell.angle_beta   90.00
_cell.angle_gamma   90.00
#
_symmetry.space_group_name_H-M   'P 1'
#
loop_
_entity.id
_entity.type
_entity.pdbx_description
1 polymer ?
#
loop_
_entity_poly.entity_id
_entity_poly.type
_entity_poly.pdbx_seq_one_letter_code
_entity_poly.pdbx_strand_id
1 'polypeptide(L)'
;MFTGLITRFKKRLQQKRLQALRESLRQEFHKNIHNPYVRTFSGLRLLTLPINVDTEPYHPSLRGNLELRIANLDILYQRLAFYINEYQRTINGTSIEWLSLPESLSKQKDSSENRWLDTYFGTSNPAVAYYKLTQLLELIEPYEDIFLKPKTDEDRALVNHCAHLFREMEVLIEHYLLNRPV
;
A
#
# COMPACT_ATOMS: atom_id res chain seq x y z
N MET A 1 28.06 -33.91 1.23
CA MET A 1 27.88 -33.21 2.53
C MET A 1 28.14 -31.71 2.49
N PHE A 2 29.02 -31.18 1.62
CA PHE A 2 29.29 -29.73 1.52
C PHE A 2 28.12 -28.88 0.98
N THR A 3 27.29 -29.44 0.10
CA THR A 3 26.13 -28.75 -0.48
C THR A 3 25.08 -28.38 0.55
N GLY A 4 24.77 -29.26 1.51
CA GLY A 4 23.78 -28.99 2.57
C GLY A 4 24.20 -27.91 3.56
N LEU A 5 25.50 -27.80 3.85
CA LEU A 5 26.07 -26.73 4.69
C LEU A 5 25.98 -25.38 3.98
N ILE A 6 26.42 -25.30 2.72
CA ILE A 6 26.35 -24.07 1.91
C ILE A 6 24.90 -23.56 1.81
N THR A 7 23.93 -24.47 1.60
CA THR A 7 22.50 -24.11 1.52
C THR A 7 21.97 -23.57 2.86
N ARG A 8 22.32 -24.19 3.99
CA ARG A 8 21.93 -23.70 5.33
C ARG A 8 22.55 -22.34 5.65
N PHE A 9 23.82 -22.12 5.30
CA PHE A 9 24.47 -20.82 5.47
C PHE A 9 23.82 -19.72 4.62
N LYS A 10 23.53 -19.99 3.34
CA LYS A 10 22.81 -19.05 2.45
C LYS A 10 21.43 -18.69 3.00
N LYS A 11 20.65 -19.69 3.42
CA LYS A 11 19.31 -19.48 4.01
C LYS A 11 19.39 -18.63 5.28
N ARG A 12 20.34 -18.91 6.18
CA ARG A 12 20.54 -18.11 7.40
C ARG A 12 20.93 -16.67 7.09
N LEU A 13 21.76 -16.44 6.07
CA LEU A 13 22.12 -15.09 5.64
C LEU A 13 20.92 -14.34 5.06
N GLN A 14 20.12 -14.98 4.21
CA GLN A 14 18.88 -14.42 3.66
C GLN A 14 17.89 -14.07 4.78
N GLN A 15 17.72 -14.95 5.75
CA GLN A 15 16.85 -14.71 6.90
C GLN A 15 17.31 -13.49 7.72
N LYS A 16 18.61 -13.34 7.95
CA LYS A 16 19.16 -12.15 8.63
C LYS A 16 18.91 -10.88 7.83
N ARG A 17 19.08 -10.90 6.51
CA ARG A 17 18.79 -9.76 5.63
C ARG A 17 17.32 -9.38 5.65
N LEU A 18 16.43 -10.37 5.60
CA LEU A 18 14.99 -10.18 5.70
C LEU A 18 14.59 -9.54 7.04
N GLN A 19 15.14 -10.04 8.14
CA GLN A 19 14.88 -9.48 9.47
C GLN A 19 15.39 -8.03 9.59
N ALA A 20 16.60 -7.75 9.12
CA ALA A 20 17.15 -6.40 9.11
C ALA A 20 16.30 -5.44 8.26
N LEU A 21 15.83 -5.87 7.09
CA LEU A 21 14.93 -5.08 6.25
C LEU A 21 13.59 -4.81 6.96
N ARG A 22 12.98 -5.83 7.57
CA ARG A 22 11.73 -5.68 8.36
C ARG A 22 11.91 -4.68 9.50
N GLU A 23 13.02 -4.74 10.20
CA GLU A 23 13.32 -3.82 11.30
C GLU A 23 13.54 -2.39 10.81
N SER A 24 14.28 -2.21 9.71
CA SER A 24 14.46 -0.91 9.05
C SER A 24 13.12 -0.30 8.65
N LEU A 25 12.26 -1.06 7.95
CA LEU A 25 10.93 -0.61 7.54
C LEU A 25 10.04 -0.26 8.73
N ARG A 26 10.11 -1.05 9.82
CA ARG A 26 9.40 -0.72 11.06
C ARG A 26 9.87 0.60 11.63
N GLN A 27 11.18 0.83 11.71
CA GLN A 27 11.72 2.09 12.23
C GLN A 27 11.29 3.28 11.36
N GLU A 28 11.34 3.14 10.03
CA GLU A 28 10.85 4.16 9.10
C GLU A 28 9.37 4.46 9.30
N PHE A 29 8.53 3.43 9.43
CA PHE A 29 7.11 3.58 9.67
C PHE A 29 6.83 4.37 10.96
N HIS A 30 7.49 4.01 12.07
CA HIS A 30 7.27 4.66 13.38
C HIS A 30 7.86 6.07 13.44
N LYS A 31 8.99 6.34 12.78
CA LYS A 31 9.63 7.65 12.79
C LYS A 31 8.85 8.69 12.00
N ASN A 32 8.16 8.29 10.93
CA ASN A 32 7.57 9.20 9.96
C ASN A 32 6.08 9.48 10.20
N ILE A 33 5.63 9.59 11.46
CA ILE A 33 4.22 9.83 11.86
C ILE A 33 3.55 10.96 11.06
N HIS A 34 4.31 11.99 10.69
CA HIS A 34 3.81 13.17 9.99
C HIS A 34 3.95 13.11 8.46
N ASN A 35 4.52 12.05 7.89
CA ASN A 35 4.64 11.87 6.46
C ASN A 35 3.83 10.63 5.99
N PRO A 36 2.58 10.83 5.53
CA PRO A 36 1.68 9.73 5.19
C PRO A 36 2.20 8.90 4.01
N TYR A 37 2.95 9.49 3.08
CA TYR A 37 3.52 8.78 1.95
C TYR A 37 4.60 7.79 2.40
N VAL A 38 5.58 8.25 3.20
CA VAL A 38 6.63 7.37 3.73
C VAL A 38 6.02 6.25 4.57
N ARG A 39 5.01 6.55 5.40
CA ARG A 39 4.29 5.53 6.19
C ARG A 39 3.55 4.53 5.33
N THR A 40 2.92 4.99 4.25
CA THR A 40 2.22 4.10 3.33
C THR A 40 3.19 3.15 2.65
N PHE A 41 4.30 3.65 2.08
CA PHE A 41 5.30 2.81 1.41
C PHE A 41 5.97 1.83 2.38
N SER A 42 6.51 2.33 3.49
CA SER A 42 7.18 1.47 4.49
C SER A 42 6.21 0.45 5.11
N GLY A 43 4.97 0.85 5.35
CA GLY A 43 3.94 0.01 5.94
C GLY A 43 3.41 -1.06 4.99
N LEU A 44 3.08 -0.71 3.73
CA LEU A 44 2.69 -1.70 2.73
C LEU A 44 3.83 -2.69 2.48
N ARG A 45 5.07 -2.22 2.32
CA ARG A 45 6.24 -3.10 2.21
C ARG A 45 6.33 -4.04 3.40
N LEU A 46 6.13 -3.56 4.62
CA LEU A 46 6.21 -4.42 5.81
C LEU A 46 5.09 -5.49 5.85
N LEU A 47 3.88 -5.13 5.40
CA LEU A 47 2.73 -6.04 5.30
C LEU A 47 2.87 -7.06 4.17
N THR A 48 3.55 -6.71 3.08
CA THR A 48 3.73 -7.58 1.91
C THR A 48 5.07 -8.33 1.91
N LEU A 49 6.00 -7.99 2.81
CA LEU A 49 7.27 -8.68 2.94
C LEU A 49 7.07 -10.00 3.71
N PRO A 50 7.66 -11.12 3.25
CA PRO A 50 7.52 -12.41 3.95
C PRO A 50 8.09 -12.35 5.37
N ILE A 51 7.55 -13.19 6.25
CA ILE A 51 7.98 -13.24 7.66
C ILE A 51 9.32 -14.00 7.78
N ASN A 52 9.47 -15.11 7.04
CA ASN A 52 10.70 -15.89 6.92
C ASN A 52 10.92 -16.31 5.48
N VAL A 53 12.15 -16.72 5.16
CA VAL A 53 12.59 -17.08 3.79
C VAL A 53 11.78 -18.23 3.18
N ASP A 54 11.10 -19.06 3.98
CA ASP A 54 10.29 -20.20 3.52
C ASP A 54 8.90 -20.31 4.19
N THR A 55 8.38 -19.23 4.80
CA THR A 55 7.03 -19.28 5.41
C THR A 55 6.00 -18.62 4.52
N GLU A 56 4.75 -18.99 4.77
CA GLU A 56 3.59 -18.32 4.20
C GLU A 56 3.65 -16.79 4.42
N PRO A 57 3.06 -16.03 3.48
CA PRO A 57 2.99 -14.57 3.58
C PRO A 57 2.27 -14.12 4.85
N TYR A 58 2.35 -12.81 5.14
CA TYR A 58 1.54 -12.23 6.20
C TYR A 58 0.04 -12.37 5.84
N HIS A 59 -0.76 -12.83 6.79
CA HIS A 59 -2.21 -12.94 6.62
C HIS A 59 -2.91 -11.86 7.44
N PRO A 60 -3.44 -10.79 6.80
CA PRO A 60 -4.16 -9.74 7.52
C PRO A 60 -5.42 -10.32 8.15
N SER A 61 -5.70 -9.92 9.41
CA SER A 61 -6.99 -10.22 10.04
C SER A 61 -8.11 -9.48 9.31
N LEU A 62 -9.20 -10.18 9.00
CA LEU A 62 -10.40 -9.59 8.39
C LEU A 62 -11.53 -9.43 9.40
N ARG A 63 -11.24 -9.61 10.69
CA ARG A 63 -12.19 -9.43 11.78
C ARG A 63 -12.26 -7.97 12.21
N GLY A 64 -13.46 -7.51 12.48
CA GLY A 64 -13.72 -6.16 12.96
C GLY A 64 -14.07 -5.18 11.84
N ASN A 65 -14.14 -3.91 12.21
CA ASN A 65 -14.44 -2.82 11.31
C ASN A 65 -13.41 -1.69 11.49
N LEU A 66 -13.37 -0.80 10.51
CA LEU A 66 -12.50 0.37 10.53
C LEU A 66 -13.25 1.55 9.94
N GLU A 67 -13.07 2.73 10.52
CA GLU A 67 -13.61 3.95 9.95
C GLU A 67 -12.88 4.27 8.65
N LEU A 68 -13.57 4.09 7.52
CA LEU A 68 -13.02 4.18 6.17
C LEU A 68 -13.97 5.00 5.29
N ARG A 69 -13.40 5.85 4.45
CA ARG A 69 -14.16 6.76 3.58
C ARG A 69 -14.56 6.11 2.27
N ILE A 70 -13.69 5.28 1.72
CA ILE A 70 -13.90 4.65 0.42
C ILE A 70 -14.73 3.38 0.64
N ALA A 71 -15.69 3.11 -0.26
CA ALA A 71 -16.64 2.01 -0.08
C ALA A 71 -15.97 0.62 0.05
N ASN A 72 -14.93 0.36 -0.74
CA ASN A 72 -14.17 -0.88 -0.72
C ASN A 72 -12.77 -0.67 -1.32
N LEU A 73 -11.90 -1.67 -1.12
CA LEU A 73 -10.51 -1.62 -1.57
C LEU A 73 -10.36 -1.60 -3.10
N ASP A 74 -11.30 -2.20 -3.84
CA ASP A 74 -11.24 -2.23 -5.30
C ASP A 74 -11.47 -0.83 -5.89
N ILE A 75 -12.36 -0.03 -5.31
CA ILE A 75 -12.53 1.39 -5.69
C ILE A 75 -11.28 2.19 -5.35
N LEU A 76 -10.64 1.94 -4.21
CA LEU A 76 -9.37 2.59 -3.84
C LEU A 76 -8.30 2.29 -4.90
N TYR A 77 -8.14 1.02 -5.26
CA TYR A 77 -7.19 0.58 -6.29
C TYR A 77 -7.49 1.22 -7.65
N GLN A 78 -8.74 1.17 -8.10
CA GLN A 78 -9.16 1.71 -9.39
C GLN A 78 -8.93 3.22 -9.49
N ARG A 79 -9.17 3.98 -8.40
CA ARG A 79 -8.88 5.41 -8.36
C ARG A 79 -7.39 5.72 -8.43
N LEU A 80 -6.56 4.98 -7.68
CA LEU A 80 -5.10 5.11 -7.78
C LEU A 80 -4.61 4.82 -9.19
N ALA A 81 -5.05 3.71 -9.77
CA ALA A 81 -4.66 3.30 -11.12
C ALA A 81 -5.07 4.34 -12.16
N PHE A 82 -6.28 4.91 -12.04
CA PHE A 82 -6.73 6.00 -12.89
C PHE A 82 -5.78 7.20 -12.83
N TYR A 83 -5.46 7.69 -11.62
CA TYR A 83 -4.59 8.86 -11.49
C TYR A 83 -3.15 8.61 -11.95
N ILE A 84 -2.63 7.40 -11.75
CA ILE A 84 -1.31 7.01 -12.25
C ILE A 84 -1.30 6.95 -13.78
N ASN A 85 -2.33 6.36 -14.40
CA ASN A 85 -2.47 6.35 -15.85
C ASN A 85 -2.58 7.76 -16.43
N GLU A 86 -3.32 8.64 -15.75
CA GLU A 86 -3.44 10.05 -16.13
C GLU A 86 -2.11 10.79 -16.00
N TYR A 87 -1.37 10.55 -14.93
CA TYR A 87 -0.01 11.07 -14.77
C TYR A 87 0.90 10.62 -15.91
N GLN A 88 0.87 9.34 -16.29
CA GLN A 88 1.65 8.83 -17.42
C GLN A 88 1.23 9.49 -18.74
N ARG A 89 -0.07 9.71 -18.94
CA ARG A 89 -0.62 10.37 -20.12
C ARG A 89 -0.10 11.80 -20.25
N THR A 90 -0.08 12.55 -19.14
CA THR A 90 0.35 13.95 -19.11
C THR A 90 1.87 14.09 -19.29
N ILE A 91 2.69 13.30 -18.59
CA ILE A 91 4.16 13.37 -18.75
C ILE A 91 4.64 12.90 -20.13
N ASN A 92 3.88 12.02 -20.79
CA ASN A 92 4.19 11.57 -22.16
C ASN A 92 3.73 12.58 -23.23
N GLY A 93 3.16 13.73 -22.83
CA GLY A 93 2.77 14.81 -23.75
C GLY A 93 1.56 14.48 -24.62
N THR A 94 0.81 13.42 -24.31
CA THR A 94 -0.39 13.05 -25.08
C THR A 94 -1.57 13.98 -24.83
N SER A 95 -1.54 14.76 -23.75
CA SER A 95 -2.49 15.83 -23.46
C SER A 95 -2.00 16.66 -22.26
N ILE A 96 -2.44 17.91 -22.19
CA ILE A 96 -2.06 18.86 -21.13
C ILE A 96 -3.07 18.85 -19.98
N GLU A 97 -4.33 18.48 -20.24
CA GLU A 97 -5.40 18.55 -19.25
C GLU A 97 -5.67 17.18 -18.62
N TRP A 98 -5.76 17.15 -17.28
CA TRP A 98 -6.11 15.95 -16.52
C TRP A 98 -7.59 15.60 -16.70
N LEU A 99 -7.89 14.33 -16.95
CA LEU A 99 -9.27 13.86 -17.03
C LEU A 99 -9.88 13.78 -15.64
N SER A 100 -11.18 14.07 -15.58
CA SER A 100 -11.97 13.84 -14.38
C SER A 100 -12.19 12.35 -14.13
N LEU A 101 -12.27 11.96 -12.86
CA LEU A 101 -12.64 10.59 -12.49
C LEU A 101 -14.00 10.22 -13.13
N PRO A 102 -14.14 9.01 -13.70
CA PRO A 102 -15.43 8.49 -14.14
C PRO A 102 -16.44 8.50 -12.99
N GLU A 103 -17.74 8.62 -13.32
CA GLU A 103 -18.81 8.68 -12.32
C GLU A 103 -18.85 7.44 -11.41
N SER A 104 -18.51 6.27 -11.95
CA SER A 104 -18.38 5.01 -11.19
C SER A 104 -17.32 5.07 -10.09
N LEU A 105 -16.30 5.92 -10.25
CA LEU A 105 -15.21 6.15 -9.30
C LEU A 105 -15.34 7.49 -8.58
N SER A 106 -16.45 8.20 -8.76
CA SER A 106 -16.67 9.54 -8.21
C SER A 106 -16.53 9.55 -6.68
N LYS A 107 -15.93 10.62 -6.15
CA LYS A 107 -15.77 10.88 -4.71
C LYS A 107 -17.07 11.30 -4.03
N GLN A 108 -18.13 11.58 -4.80
CA GLN A 108 -19.42 12.03 -4.24
C GLN A 108 -20.07 11.00 -3.31
N LYS A 109 -19.70 9.72 -3.45
CA LYS A 109 -20.17 8.62 -2.59
C LYS A 109 -19.25 8.34 -1.40
N ASP A 110 -18.17 9.10 -1.23
CA ASP A 110 -17.24 8.90 -0.13
C ASP A 110 -17.86 9.42 1.17
N SER A 111 -17.97 8.54 2.15
CA SER A 111 -18.54 8.82 3.47
C SER A 111 -17.72 8.08 4.53
N SER A 112 -17.39 8.78 5.62
CA SER A 112 -16.72 8.18 6.77
C SER A 112 -17.68 7.22 7.46
N GLU A 113 -17.45 5.91 7.30
CA GLU A 113 -18.31 4.87 7.82
C GLU A 113 -17.47 3.77 8.47
N ASN A 114 -18.01 3.11 9.49
CA ASN A 114 -17.40 1.89 10.03
C ASN A 114 -17.64 0.73 9.05
N ARG A 115 -16.60 0.36 8.31
CA ARG A 115 -16.66 -0.69 7.28
C ARG A 115 -16.06 -1.97 7.82
N TRP A 116 -16.82 -3.07 7.74
CA TRP A 116 -16.32 -4.40 8.06
C TRP A 116 -15.21 -4.80 7.11
N LEU A 117 -14.09 -5.30 7.64
CA LEU A 117 -12.89 -5.54 6.85
C LEU A 117 -13.10 -6.61 5.78
N ASP A 118 -13.82 -7.69 6.07
CA ASP A 118 -14.18 -8.71 5.07
C ASP A 118 -14.97 -8.14 3.88
N THR A 119 -15.91 -7.25 4.16
CA THR A 119 -16.73 -6.55 3.16
C THR A 119 -15.91 -5.53 2.39
N TYR A 120 -15.04 -4.79 3.09
CA TYR A 120 -14.16 -3.78 2.49
C TYR A 120 -13.14 -4.41 1.53
N PHE A 121 -12.58 -5.57 1.90
CA PHE A 121 -11.72 -6.36 1.00
C PHE A 121 -12.51 -7.18 -0.03
N GLY A 122 -13.83 -7.33 0.14
CA GLY A 122 -14.69 -8.15 -0.72
C GLY A 122 -14.43 -9.65 -0.60
N THR A 123 -13.90 -10.11 0.53
CA THR A 123 -13.49 -11.50 0.75
C THR A 123 -13.34 -11.79 2.24
N SER A 124 -13.59 -13.03 2.66
CA SER A 124 -13.24 -13.53 4.00
C SER A 124 -11.90 -14.26 4.03
N ASN A 125 -11.22 -14.41 2.88
CA ASN A 125 -9.95 -15.13 2.76
C ASN A 125 -8.76 -14.17 2.95
N PRO A 126 -7.95 -14.33 4.02
CA PRO A 126 -6.78 -13.47 4.28
C PRO A 126 -5.74 -13.48 3.16
N ALA A 127 -5.60 -14.59 2.42
CA ALA A 127 -4.65 -14.66 1.30
C ALA A 127 -5.05 -13.74 0.14
N VAL A 128 -6.36 -13.59 -0.12
CA VAL A 128 -6.87 -12.67 -1.13
C VAL A 128 -6.68 -11.22 -0.68
N ALA A 129 -6.91 -10.94 0.61
CA ALA A 129 -6.66 -9.60 1.17
C ALA A 129 -5.16 -9.23 1.11
N TYR A 130 -4.28 -10.16 1.45
CA TYR A 130 -2.83 -9.98 1.28
C TYR A 130 -2.48 -9.67 -0.18
N TYR A 131 -3.00 -10.44 -1.13
CA TYR A 131 -2.77 -10.21 -2.56
C TYR A 131 -3.20 -8.80 -3.00
N LYS A 132 -4.37 -8.32 -2.55
CA LYS A 132 -4.82 -6.95 -2.85
C LYS A 132 -3.89 -5.87 -2.27
N LEU A 133 -3.36 -6.08 -1.06
CA LEU A 133 -2.34 -5.17 -0.48
C LEU A 133 -1.05 -5.18 -1.30
N THR A 134 -0.63 -6.35 -1.81
CA THR A 134 0.51 -6.47 -2.73
C THR A 134 0.27 -5.72 -4.02
N GLN A 135 -0.92 -5.87 -4.63
CA GLN A 135 -1.27 -5.14 -5.85
C GLN A 135 -1.23 -3.62 -5.67
N LEU A 136 -1.66 -3.12 -4.50
CA LEU A 136 -1.54 -1.69 -4.18
C LEU A 136 -0.09 -1.24 -4.13
N LEU A 137 0.79 -2.00 -3.46
CA LEU A 137 2.22 -1.67 -3.41
C LEU A 137 2.83 -1.69 -4.82
N GLU A 138 2.60 -2.75 -5.59
CA GLU A 138 3.14 -2.89 -6.95
C GLU A 138 2.69 -1.74 -7.87
N LEU A 139 1.48 -1.23 -7.66
CA LEU A 139 0.95 -0.10 -8.41
C LEU A 139 1.68 1.22 -8.09
N ILE A 140 1.97 1.49 -6.81
CA ILE A 140 2.52 2.79 -6.38
C ILE A 140 4.06 2.81 -6.27
N GLU A 141 4.70 1.66 -6.05
CA GLU A 141 6.14 1.53 -5.81
C GLU A 141 7.01 2.14 -6.93
N PRO A 142 6.68 1.97 -8.23
CA PRO A 142 7.45 2.62 -9.30
C PRO A 142 7.46 4.15 -9.23
N TYR A 143 6.51 4.74 -8.52
CA TYR A 143 6.31 6.19 -8.42
C TYR A 143 6.68 6.72 -7.02
N GLU A 144 7.36 5.93 -6.18
CA GLU A 144 7.72 6.32 -4.82
C GLU A 144 8.47 7.67 -4.79
N ASP A 145 9.46 7.86 -5.65
CA ASP A 145 10.21 9.12 -5.71
C ASP A 145 9.33 10.33 -6.05
N ILE A 146 8.28 10.14 -6.85
CA ILE A 146 7.33 11.19 -7.24
C ILE A 146 6.48 11.59 -6.03
N PHE A 147 6.00 10.61 -5.26
CA PHE A 147 5.21 10.87 -4.05
C PHE A 147 6.05 11.45 -2.90
N LEU A 148 7.31 11.04 -2.77
CA LEU A 148 8.18 11.48 -1.68
C LEU A 148 8.86 12.82 -1.98
N LYS A 149 9.20 13.09 -3.24
CA LYS A 149 9.98 14.25 -3.67
C LYS A 149 9.48 14.77 -5.03
N PRO A 150 8.24 15.30 -5.10
CA PRO A 150 7.69 15.82 -6.34
C PRO A 150 8.55 16.99 -6.87
N LYS A 151 8.93 16.94 -8.15
CA LYS A 151 9.83 17.93 -8.78
C LYS A 151 9.09 18.80 -9.80
N THR A 152 8.16 18.21 -10.55
CA THR A 152 7.39 18.88 -11.60
C THR A 152 6.00 19.30 -11.12
N ASP A 153 5.27 20.06 -11.93
CA ASP A 153 3.88 20.41 -11.62
C ASP A 153 2.95 19.19 -11.79
N GLU A 154 3.26 18.29 -12.73
CA GLU A 154 2.58 17.02 -12.92
C GLU A 154 2.75 16.10 -11.71
N ASP A 155 3.96 16.04 -11.13
CA ASP A 155 4.23 15.29 -9.89
C ASP A 155 3.35 15.81 -8.75
N ARG A 156 3.32 17.14 -8.58
CA ARG A 156 2.51 17.80 -7.54
C ARG A 156 1.02 17.55 -7.77
N ALA A 157 0.57 17.58 -9.03
CA ALA A 157 -0.82 17.28 -9.37
C ALA A 157 -1.19 15.83 -8.99
N LEU A 158 -0.35 14.84 -9.33
CA LEU A 158 -0.56 13.44 -8.94
C LEU A 158 -0.66 13.29 -7.41
N VAL A 159 0.30 13.88 -6.69
CA VAL A 159 0.34 13.87 -5.22
C VAL A 159 -0.95 14.46 -4.64
N ASN A 160 -1.37 15.62 -5.13
CA ASN A 160 -2.59 16.28 -4.67
C ASN A 160 -3.85 15.46 -4.96
N HIS A 161 -3.96 14.88 -6.16
CA HIS A 161 -5.09 14.03 -6.51
C HIS A 161 -5.18 12.77 -5.64
N CYS A 162 -4.03 12.18 -5.27
CA CYS A 162 -3.95 10.93 -4.52
C CYS A 162 -3.88 11.10 -2.99
N ALA A 163 -3.73 12.32 -2.46
CA ALA A 163 -3.51 12.54 -1.02
C ALA A 163 -4.55 11.83 -0.12
N HIS A 164 -5.83 11.92 -0.47
CA HIS A 164 -6.91 11.23 0.25
C HIS A 164 -6.84 9.69 0.16
N LEU A 165 -6.36 9.14 -0.95
CA LEU A 165 -6.18 7.69 -1.13
C LEU A 165 -5.01 7.18 -0.27
N PHE A 166 -3.92 7.94 -0.21
CA PHE A 166 -2.80 7.64 0.68
C PHE A 166 -3.20 7.72 2.15
N ARG A 167 -4.05 8.67 2.52
CA ARG A 167 -4.60 8.71 3.88
C ARG A 167 -5.46 7.47 4.19
N GLU A 168 -6.30 7.04 3.25
CA GLU A 168 -7.10 5.82 3.41
C GLU A 168 -6.21 4.57 3.58
N MET A 169 -5.18 4.43 2.74
CA MET A 169 -4.19 3.35 2.86
C MET A 169 -3.45 3.40 4.19
N GLU A 170 -3.04 4.59 4.64
CA GLU A 170 -2.36 4.75 5.92
C GLU A 170 -3.23 4.27 7.09
N VAL A 171 -4.52 4.60 7.12
CA VAL A 171 -5.45 4.14 8.17
C VAL A 171 -5.52 2.61 8.21
N LEU A 172 -5.63 1.97 7.04
CA LEU A 172 -5.63 0.51 6.93
C LEU A 172 -4.32 -0.12 7.42
N ILE A 173 -3.19 0.48 7.06
CA ILE A 173 -1.86 0.03 7.46
C ILE A 173 -1.65 0.19 8.96
N GLU A 174 -2.08 1.32 9.54
CA GLU A 174 -2.02 1.58 10.97
C GLU A 174 -2.80 0.54 11.77
N HIS A 175 -4.00 0.18 11.30
CA HIS A 175 -4.79 -0.88 11.92
C HIS A 175 -3.99 -2.19 12.04
N TYR A 176 -3.33 -2.61 10.96
CA TYR A 176 -2.58 -3.86 10.93
C TYR A 176 -1.23 -3.83 11.64
N LEU A 177 -0.53 -2.70 11.62
CA LEU A 177 0.84 -2.60 12.14
C LEU A 177 0.91 -2.13 13.59
N LEU A 178 -0.07 -1.34 14.04
CA LEU A 178 -0.09 -0.78 15.40
C LEU A 178 -1.07 -1.50 16.32
N ASN A 179 -1.76 -2.53 15.82
CA ASN A 179 -2.85 -3.21 16.54
C ASN A 179 -3.83 -2.20 17.16
N ARG A 180 -4.20 -1.15 16.40
CA ARG A 180 -5.19 -0.20 16.91
C ARG A 180 -6.48 -0.98 17.20
N PRO A 181 -7.06 -0.82 18.40
CA PRO A 181 -8.30 -1.49 18.72
C PRO A 181 -9.37 -1.08 17.70
N VAL A 182 -10.10 -2.10 17.24
CA VAL A 182 -11.38 -1.96 16.54
C VAL A 182 -12.40 -1.36 17.50
#